data_AF-A0A2N1MTN9-F1
#
_entry.id   AF-A0A2N1MTN9-F1
#
_cell.length_a   1.000
_cell.length_b   1.000
_cell.length_c   1.000
_cell.angle_alpha   90.00
_cell.angle_beta   90.00
_cell.angle_gamma   90.00
#
_symmetry.space_group_name_H-M   'P 1'
#
loop_
_entity.id
_entity.type
_entity.pdbx_description
1 polymer ?
#
loop_
_entity_poly.entity_id
_entity_poly.type
_entity_poly.pdbx_seq_one_letter_code
_entity_poly.pdbx_strand_id
1 'polypeptide(L)'
;MKDPYRIAVLDSLGSISNDYAIAIGKNLVKWLNDEYRNKCNSNEIGDQIKVVLDIMFLNEEPPQVDGHSCGVFVCLFARLIAENIEKDKIKYIAKFEEVIEKFRKVISIELWEYANEK
;
A
#
# COMPACT_ATOMS: atom_id res chain seq x y z
N MET A 1 -19.81 15.49 4.71
CA MET A 1 -18.80 14.95 5.64
C MET A 1 -17.54 14.74 4.83
N LYS A 2 -16.36 15.21 5.26
CA LYS A 2 -15.10 14.84 4.58
C LYS A 2 -14.85 13.36 4.87
N ASP A 3 -14.43 12.60 3.85
CA ASP A 3 -14.03 11.21 4.04
C ASP A 3 -12.90 11.14 5.08
N PRO A 4 -12.94 10.12 5.98
CA PRO A 4 -11.87 9.96 6.96
C PRO A 4 -10.55 9.65 6.25
N TYR A 5 -9.43 10.13 6.82
CA TYR A 5 -8.10 9.70 6.38
C TYR A 5 -7.95 8.19 6.57
N ARG A 6 -7.23 7.51 5.67
CA ARG A 6 -7.10 6.05 5.68
C ARG A 6 -5.63 5.63 5.64
N ILE A 7 -5.30 4.58 6.37
CA ILE A 7 -4.05 3.84 6.22
C ILE A 7 -4.44 2.45 5.74
N ALA A 8 -3.93 2.04 4.58
CA ALA A 8 -4.17 0.71 4.04
C ALA A 8 -2.92 -0.17 4.18
N VAL A 9 -3.10 -1.41 4.63
CA VAL A 9 -2.05 -2.45 4.64
C VAL A 9 -2.38 -3.44 3.54
N LEU A 10 -1.47 -3.57 2.57
CA LEU A 10 -1.62 -4.47 1.43
C LEU A 10 -0.53 -5.55 1.54
N ASP A 11 -0.94 -6.78 1.85
CA ASP A 11 -0.07 -7.95 1.91
C ASP A 11 -0.56 -8.98 0.89
N SER A 12 0.25 -9.21 -0.15
CA SER A 12 -0.09 -10.15 -1.21
C SER A 12 -0.04 -11.61 -0.78
N LEU A 13 0.71 -11.95 0.28
CA LEU A 13 0.85 -13.31 0.78
C LEU A 13 -0.15 -13.60 1.91
N GLY A 14 -0.77 -12.58 2.51
CA GLY A 14 -1.68 -12.74 3.65
C GLY A 14 -0.98 -13.25 4.91
N SER A 15 0.32 -12.97 5.03
CA SER A 15 1.18 -13.43 6.13
C SER A 15 1.10 -12.54 7.37
N ILE A 16 0.72 -11.28 7.21
CA ILE A 16 0.58 -10.31 8.28
C ILE A 16 -0.65 -10.63 9.13
N SER A 17 -0.45 -10.83 10.44
CA SER A 17 -1.55 -10.93 11.39
C SER A 17 -2.20 -9.56 11.63
N ASN A 18 -3.44 -9.58 12.13
CA ASN A 18 -4.15 -8.36 12.52
C ASN A 18 -3.36 -7.52 13.52
N ASP A 19 -2.69 -8.14 14.49
CA ASP A 19 -1.89 -7.43 15.50
C ASP A 19 -0.70 -6.70 14.87
N TYR A 20 -0.03 -7.32 13.90
CA TYR A 20 1.07 -6.67 13.18
C TYR A 20 0.55 -5.54 12.29
N ALA A 21 -0.58 -5.71 11.60
CA ALA A 21 -1.20 -4.64 10.82
C ALA A 21 -1.60 -3.45 11.71
N ILE A 22 -2.17 -3.73 12.89
CA ILE A 22 -2.51 -2.71 13.90
C ILE A 22 -1.26 -1.98 14.38
N ALA A 23 -0.15 -2.70 14.62
CA ALA A 23 1.11 -2.10 15.02
C ALA A 23 1.69 -1.18 13.93
N ILE A 24 1.66 -1.62 12.65
CA ILE A 24 2.06 -0.79 11.49
C ILE A 24 1.22 0.50 11.46
N GLY A 25 -0.11 0.39 11.56
CA GLY A 25 -1.01 1.54 11.58
C GLY A 25 -0.71 2.51 12.71
N LYS A 26 -0.52 2.02 13.95
CA LYS A 26 -0.18 2.85 15.12
C LYS A 26 1.16 3.57 14.94
N ASN A 27 2.17 2.90 14.40
CA ASN A 27 3.48 3.49 14.17
C ASN A 27 3.42 4.60 13.11
N LEU A 28 2.67 4.39 12.02
CA LEU A 28 2.45 5.41 10.99
C LEU A 28 1.68 6.62 11.53
N VAL A 29 0.61 6.40 12.30
CA VAL A 29 -0.14 7.49 12.95
C VAL A 29 0.75 8.28 13.91
N LYS A 30 1.57 7.60 14.72
CA LYS A 30 2.52 8.26 15.61
C LYS A 30 3.48 9.14 14.81
N TRP A 31 4.11 8.58 13.78
CA TRP A 31 5.03 9.31 12.92
C TRP A 31 4.37 10.52 12.25
N LEU A 32 3.15 10.38 11.72
CA LEU A 32 2.41 11.48 11.10
C LEU A 32 2.10 12.61 12.10
N ASN A 33 1.73 12.27 13.34
CA ASN A 33 1.49 13.29 14.38
C ASN A 33 2.79 14.00 14.79
N ASP A 34 3.90 13.25 14.92
CA ASP A 34 5.21 13.81 15.25
C ASP A 34 5.69 14.75 14.12
N GLU A 35 5.55 14.34 12.85
CA GLU A 35 5.91 15.15 11.68
C GLU A 35 5.04 16.41 11.57
N TYR A 36 3.73 16.29 11.80
CA TYR A 36 2.81 17.44 11.80
C TYR A 36 3.22 18.49 12.85
N ARG A 37 3.52 18.06 14.09
CA ARG A 37 3.99 18.97 15.16
C ARG A 37 5.30 19.66 14.78
N ASN A 38 6.25 18.91 14.22
CA ASN A 38 7.54 19.45 13.80
C ASN A 38 7.41 20.50 12.69
N LYS A 39 6.47 20.33 11.76
CA LYS A 39 6.29 21.25 10.62
C LYS A 39 5.39 22.44 10.92
N CYS A 40 4.37 22.27 11.76
CA CYS A 40 3.38 23.31 12.02
C CYS A 40 3.73 24.27 13.17
N ASN A 41 4.85 24.06 13.90
CA ASN A 41 5.25 24.87 15.07
C ASN A 41 4.10 25.10 16.08
N SER A 42 3.09 24.24 16.08
CA SER A 42 1.92 24.37 16.92
C SER A 42 2.18 23.66 18.24
N ASN A 43 2.42 24.44 19.30
CA ASN A 43 2.29 23.95 20.68
C ASN A 43 0.83 23.62 21.03
N GLU A 44 -0.12 24.02 20.19
CA GLU A 44 -1.48 23.51 20.25
C GLU A 44 -1.43 22.01 19.91
N ILE A 45 -1.78 21.20 20.92
CA ILE A 45 -2.09 19.79 20.74
C ILE A 45 -3.35 19.75 19.87
N GLY A 46 -3.19 19.88 18.55
CA GLY A 46 -4.25 19.56 17.61
C GLY A 46 -4.72 18.14 17.88
N ASP A 47 -6.02 17.89 17.67
CA ASP A 47 -6.57 16.54 17.78
C ASP A 47 -5.69 15.56 17.00
N GLN A 48 -5.39 14.41 17.62
CA GLN A 48 -4.62 13.36 16.96
C GLN A 48 -5.21 13.06 15.58
N ILE A 49 -4.35 12.92 14.57
CA ILE A 49 -4.78 12.54 13.22
C ILE A 49 -5.59 11.24 13.34
N LYS A 50 -6.90 11.33 13.12
CA LYS A 50 -7.82 10.19 13.14
C LYS A 50 -7.77 9.53 11.77
N VAL A 51 -7.31 8.29 11.74
CA VAL A 51 -7.28 7.45 10.53
C VAL A 51 -8.10 6.19 10.74
N VAL A 52 -8.66 5.69 9.65
CA VAL A 52 -9.21 4.34 9.57
C VAL A 52 -8.13 3.41 9.05
N LEU A 53 -7.85 2.33 9.78
CA LEU A 53 -6.96 1.25 9.32
C LEU A 53 -7.76 0.28 8.44
N ASP A 54 -7.24 0.02 7.25
CA ASP A 54 -7.86 -0.86 6.26
C ASP A 54 -6.88 -1.97 5.86
N ILE A 55 -7.16 -3.21 6.22
CA ILE A 55 -6.32 -4.36 5.88
C ILE A 55 -6.89 -4.97 4.59
N MET A 56 -6.14 -4.87 3.50
CA MET A 56 -6.54 -5.44 2.22
C MET A 56 -6.42 -6.97 2.26
N PHE A 57 -7.34 -7.66 1.60
CA PHE A 57 -7.48 -9.12 1.57
C PHE A 57 -7.74 -9.77 2.94
N LEU A 58 -8.11 -8.99 3.96
CA LEU A 58 -8.52 -9.55 5.25
C LEU A 58 -9.74 -10.45 5.07
N ASN A 59 -9.63 -11.70 5.49
CA ASN A 59 -10.64 -12.76 5.30
C ASN A 59 -10.90 -13.16 3.83
N GLU A 60 -9.99 -12.82 2.91
CA GLU A 60 -10.00 -13.26 1.52
C GLU A 60 -8.77 -14.13 1.23
N GLU A 61 -8.79 -14.88 0.14
CA GLU A 61 -7.58 -15.56 -0.33
C GLU A 61 -6.54 -14.52 -0.78
N PRO A 62 -5.29 -14.63 -0.32
CA PRO A 62 -4.22 -13.75 -0.74
C PRO A 62 -3.91 -13.95 -2.24
N PRO A 63 -3.61 -12.87 -2.98
CA PRO A 63 -3.39 -12.96 -4.43
C PRO A 63 -2.07 -13.64 -4.82
N GLN A 64 -1.09 -13.73 -3.93
CA GLN A 64 0.19 -14.37 -4.21
C GLN A 64 0.14 -15.86 -3.90
N VAL A 65 0.42 -16.67 -4.92
CA VAL A 65 0.47 -18.14 -4.83
C VAL A 65 1.90 -18.70 -4.77
N ASP A 66 2.93 -17.84 -4.95
CA ASP A 66 4.35 -18.22 -4.96
C ASP A 66 5.14 -17.62 -3.77
N GLY A 67 6.42 -17.96 -3.65
CA GLY A 67 7.31 -17.45 -2.59
C GLY A 67 8.19 -16.24 -2.96
N HIS A 68 8.04 -15.64 -4.14
CA HIS A 68 9.03 -14.69 -4.70
C HIS A 68 8.43 -13.52 -5.50
N SER A 69 7.11 -13.37 -5.52
CA SER A 69 6.42 -12.28 -6.22
C SER A 69 5.97 -11.13 -5.34
N CYS A 70 6.19 -11.19 -4.02
CA CYS A 70 5.76 -10.12 -3.09
C CYS A 70 6.30 -8.74 -3.48
N GLY A 71 7.57 -8.64 -3.91
CA GLY A 71 8.14 -7.39 -4.40
C GLY A 71 7.44 -6.84 -5.64
N VAL A 72 6.99 -7.71 -6.55
CA VAL A 72 6.25 -7.31 -7.76
C VAL A 72 4.84 -6.84 -7.38
N PHE A 73 4.17 -7.53 -6.46
CA PHE A 73 2.88 -7.10 -5.93
C PHE A 73 2.97 -5.73 -5.24
N VAL A 74 4.03 -5.47 -4.46
CA VAL A 74 4.26 -4.15 -3.85
C VAL A 74 4.36 -3.06 -4.91
N CYS A 75 5.13 -3.28 -5.98
CA CYS A 75 5.22 -2.33 -7.09
C CYS A 75 3.87 -2.15 -7.82
N LEU A 76 3.15 -3.24 -8.07
CA LEU A 76 1.84 -3.22 -8.73
C LEU A 76 0.83 -2.40 -7.91
N PHE A 77 0.73 -2.68 -6.61
CA PHE A 77 -0.17 -1.96 -5.72
C PHE A 77 0.18 -0.48 -5.64
N ALA A 78 1.46 -0.14 -5.50
CA ALA A 78 1.91 1.25 -5.48
C ALA A 78 1.53 1.99 -6.77
N ARG A 79 1.72 1.35 -7.93
CA ARG A 79 1.35 1.92 -9.23
C ARG A 79 -0.16 2.16 -9.34
N LEU A 80 -0.98 1.16 -9.04
CA LEU A 80 -2.43 1.26 -9.14
C LEU A 80 -3.01 2.29 -8.17
N ILE A 81 -2.46 2.38 -6.95
CA ILE A 81 -2.84 3.42 -5.98
C ILE A 81 -2.48 4.81 -6.50
N ALA A 82 -1.27 4.98 -7.05
CA ALA A 82 -0.83 6.26 -7.62
C ALA A 82 -1.70 6.72 -8.81
N GLU A 83 -2.26 5.77 -9.56
CA GLU A 83 -3.19 6.04 -10.67
C GLU A 83 -4.66 6.22 -10.21
N ASN A 84 -4.92 6.30 -8.90
CA ASN A 84 -6.26 6.42 -8.31
C ASN A 84 -7.19 5.27 -8.72
N ILE A 85 -6.66 4.07 -8.92
CA ILE A 85 -7.48 2.88 -9.18
C ILE A 85 -8.19 2.48 -7.89
N GLU A 86 -9.49 2.26 -7.99
CA GLU A 86 -10.33 1.90 -6.85
C GLU A 86 -9.90 0.57 -6.22
N LYS A 87 -10.03 0.49 -4.89
CA LYS A 87 -9.65 -0.66 -4.06
C LYS A 87 -10.20 -1.99 -4.58
N ASP A 88 -11.48 -2.04 -4.92
CA ASP A 88 -12.13 -3.28 -5.37
C ASP A 88 -11.62 -3.72 -6.75
N LYS A 89 -11.26 -2.76 -7.60
CA LYS A 89 -10.62 -3.02 -8.89
C LYS A 89 -9.18 -3.50 -8.72
N ILE A 90 -8.43 -2.96 -7.76
CA ILE A 90 -7.09 -3.48 -7.39
C ILE A 90 -7.20 -4.94 -6.94
N LYS A 91 -8.15 -5.26 -6.05
CA LYS A 91 -8.39 -6.63 -5.60
C LYS A 91 -8.75 -7.56 -6.75
N TYR A 92 -9.60 -7.10 -7.67
CA TYR A 92 -9.97 -7.87 -8.85
C TYR A 92 -8.76 -8.15 -9.76
N ILE A 93 -7.96 -7.14 -10.06
CA ILE A 93 -6.75 -7.28 -10.89
C ILE A 93 -5.75 -8.24 -10.23
N ALA A 94 -5.55 -8.14 -8.92
CA ALA A 94 -4.57 -8.94 -8.20
C ALA A 94 -4.86 -10.44 -8.20
N LYS A 95 -6.10 -10.87 -8.45
CA LYS A 95 -6.49 -12.29 -8.49
C LYS A 95 -6.00 -13.04 -9.73
N PHE A 96 -5.59 -12.32 -10.77
CA PHE A 96 -5.13 -12.94 -12.01
C PHE A 96 -3.63 -13.24 -11.92
N GLU A 97 -3.25 -14.52 -11.87
CA GLU A 97 -1.85 -14.95 -11.80
C GLU A 97 -0.98 -14.35 -12.92
N GLU A 98 -1.53 -14.25 -14.13
CA GLU A 98 -0.88 -13.67 -15.30
C GLU A 98 -0.50 -12.18 -15.15
N VAL A 99 -1.13 -11.45 -14.23
CA VAL A 99 -0.83 -10.02 -14.01
C VAL A 99 0.59 -9.85 -13.50
N ILE A 100 1.08 -10.76 -12.65
CA ILE A 100 2.44 -10.66 -12.12
C ILE A 100 3.48 -10.87 -13.21
N GLU A 101 3.31 -11.88 -14.06
CA GLU A 101 4.22 -12.13 -15.17
C GLU A 101 4.21 -10.98 -16.19
N LYS A 102 3.03 -10.41 -16.48
CA LYS A 102 2.91 -9.23 -17.33
C LYS A 102 3.58 -8.01 -16.68
N PHE A 103 3.38 -7.79 -15.39
CA PHE A 103 3.90 -6.61 -14.69
C PHE A 103 5.41 -6.68 -14.47
N ARG A 104 5.99 -7.87 -14.28
CA ARG A 104 7.46 -8.06 -14.32
C ARG A 104 8.07 -7.55 -15.63
N LYS A 105 7.41 -7.83 -16.76
CA LYS A 105 7.85 -7.34 -18.09
C LYS A 105 7.73 -5.82 -18.19
N VAL A 106 6.62 -5.25 -17.71
CA VAL A 106 6.43 -3.78 -17.67
C VAL A 106 7.54 -3.10 -16.88
N ILE A 107 7.81 -3.55 -15.65
CA ILE A 107 8.91 -3.01 -14.81
C ILE A 107 10.25 -3.11 -15.56
N SER A 108 10.53 -4.26 -16.18
CA SER A 108 11.79 -4.49 -16.90
C SER A 108 11.95 -3.55 -18.10
N ILE A 109 10.88 -3.32 -18.86
CA ILE A 109 10.88 -2.43 -20.02
C ILE A 109 11.08 -0.98 -19.57
N GLU A 110 10.31 -0.49 -18.59
CA GLU A 110 10.43 0.88 -18.10
C GLU A 110 11.83 1.17 -17.54
N LEU A 111 12.42 0.22 -16.81
CA LEU A 111 13.79 0.34 -16.30
C LEU A 111 14.83 0.34 -17.43
N TRP A 112 14.65 -0.49 -18.46
CA TRP A 112 15.55 -0.56 -19.61
C TRP A 112 15.49 0.71 -20.45
N GLU A 113 14.30 1.23 -20.71
CA GLU A 113 14.10 2.50 -21.42
C GLU A 113 14.77 3.63 -20.66
N TYR A 114 14.51 3.78 -19.35
CA TYR A 114 15.16 4.78 -18.51
C TYR A 114 16.69 4.66 -18.49
N ALA A 115 17.23 3.44 -18.54
CA ALA A 115 18.67 3.22 -18.57
C ALA A 115 19.32 3.63 -19.91
N ASN A 116 18.60 3.50 -21.04
CA ASN A 116 19.09 3.85 -22.37
C ASN A 116 18.80 5.30 -22.79
N GLU A 117 17.96 6.02 -22.03
CA GLU A 117 17.76 7.47 -22.19
C GLU A 117 18.94 8.30 -21.65
N LYS A 118 20.03 7.65 -21.24
CA LYS A 118 21.32 8.25 -20.86
C LYS A 118 22.42 7.90 -21.83
#